data_AF-A0A2T4VIH0-F1
#
_entry.id   AF-A0A2T4VIH0-F1
#
_cell.length_a   1.000
_cell.length_b   1.000
_cell.length_c   1.000
_cell.angle_alpha   90.00
_cell.angle_beta   90.00
_cell.angle_gamma   90.00
#
_symmetry.space_group_name_H-M   'P 1'
#
loop_
_entity.id
_entity.type
_entity.pdbx_description
1 polymer ?
#
loop_
_entity_poly.entity_id
_entity_poly.type
_entity_poly.pdbx_seq_one_letter_code
_entity_poly.pdbx_strand_id
1 'polypeptide(L)'
;MSLVKELYEPYVLPARARISTDPVMRLLVDPAIEPALLERFFIQYHSFGVYMTEPVEGWIRRAGQRCLGQGLDSLGKGLLAHSKQEAGHHLMMIDDVRRLVHRWNTRRQPTLSVERLLAQHPTDAMRAYRQLHEQTIAGEFPAAQIAIEFEIENLSMVLGPHLLSNVARVLGRETLEGLGFLKEHVQLDVGTTATNTRMMEELIRLMPENARTFAELGAEALDIYLRFIGDCAHSAEASMWAPAEAMGA
;
A
#
# COMPACT_ATOMS: atom_id res chain seq x y z
N MET A 1 -11.36 22.45 -16.64
CA MET A 1 -10.48 21.27 -16.79
C MET A 1 -9.75 21.06 -15.47
N SER A 2 -9.45 19.82 -15.11
CA SER A 2 -8.73 19.46 -13.87
C SER A 2 -7.25 19.79 -14.04
N LEU A 3 -6.64 20.51 -13.07
CA LEU A 3 -5.21 20.84 -13.12
C LEU A 3 -4.35 19.59 -12.96
N VAL A 4 -4.84 18.61 -12.18
CA VAL A 4 -4.20 17.31 -12.02
C VAL A 4 -4.09 16.60 -13.38
N LYS A 5 -5.16 16.57 -14.18
CA LYS A 5 -5.13 15.94 -15.51
C LYS A 5 -4.15 16.60 -16.47
N GLU A 6 -4.01 17.92 -16.37
CA GLU A 6 -3.20 18.69 -17.31
C GLU A 6 -1.71 18.72 -16.94
N LEU A 7 -1.41 18.92 -15.66
CA LEU A 7 -0.06 19.24 -15.19
C LEU A 7 0.63 18.08 -14.46
N TYR A 8 -0.13 17.11 -13.96
CA TYR A 8 0.40 16.02 -13.14
C TYR A 8 0.29 14.66 -13.83
N GLU A 9 -0.90 14.29 -14.33
CA GLU A 9 -1.15 12.97 -14.93
C GLU A 9 -0.17 12.57 -16.04
N PRO A 10 0.25 13.46 -16.98
CA PRO A 10 1.17 13.09 -18.06
C PRO A 10 2.47 12.44 -17.58
N TYR A 11 2.90 12.74 -16.35
CA TYR A 11 4.16 12.27 -15.78
C TYR A 11 4.01 10.99 -14.93
N VAL A 12 2.83 10.72 -14.36
CA VAL A 12 2.58 9.50 -13.54
C VAL A 12 1.91 8.37 -14.34
N LEU A 13 1.23 8.69 -15.45
CA LEU A 13 0.52 7.70 -16.28
C LEU A 13 1.38 6.50 -16.71
N PRO A 14 2.67 6.67 -17.10
CA PRO A 14 3.52 5.51 -17.41
C PRO A 14 3.67 4.54 -16.23
N ALA A 15 3.82 5.04 -15.00
CA ALA A 15 3.91 4.21 -13.80
C ALA A 15 2.58 3.48 -13.52
N ARG A 16 1.45 4.19 -13.61
CA ARG A 16 0.11 3.59 -13.49
C ARG A 16 -0.14 2.49 -14.53
N ALA A 17 0.29 2.71 -15.78
CA ALA A 17 0.15 1.72 -16.84
C ALA A 17 0.96 0.44 -16.57
N ARG A 18 2.19 0.57 -16.05
CA ARG A 18 3.04 -0.58 -15.71
C ARG A 18 2.38 -1.52 -14.72
N ILE A 19 1.77 -0.97 -13.67
CA ILE A 19 1.06 -1.75 -12.63
C ILE A 19 0.09 -2.77 -13.22
N SER A 20 -0.73 -2.35 -14.20
CA SER A 20 -1.74 -3.23 -14.81
C SER A 20 -1.14 -4.31 -15.72
N THR A 21 0.12 -4.13 -16.14
CA THR A 21 0.82 -5.04 -17.05
C THR A 21 1.91 -5.87 -16.36
N ASP A 22 2.23 -5.57 -15.11
CA ASP A 22 3.32 -6.21 -14.39
C ASP A 22 3.06 -7.71 -14.19
N PRO A 23 4.06 -8.57 -14.38
CA PRO A 23 3.92 -10.01 -14.18
C PRO A 23 3.37 -10.40 -12.80
N VAL A 24 3.79 -9.73 -11.72
CA VAL A 24 3.30 -10.08 -10.37
C VAL A 24 1.82 -9.77 -10.24
N MET A 25 1.39 -8.63 -10.80
CA MET A 25 -0.02 -8.25 -10.73
C MET A 25 -0.89 -9.18 -11.55
N ARG A 26 -0.44 -9.58 -12.75
CA ARG A 26 -1.13 -10.56 -13.59
C ARG A 26 -1.26 -11.90 -12.88
N LEU A 27 -0.20 -12.39 -12.23
CA LEU A 27 -0.22 -13.61 -11.43
C LEU A 27 -1.30 -13.55 -10.35
N LEU A 28 -1.33 -12.47 -9.55
CA LEU A 28 -2.22 -12.34 -8.39
C LEU A 28 -3.71 -12.23 -8.75
N VAL A 29 -4.04 -11.75 -9.95
CA VAL A 29 -5.42 -11.69 -10.45
C VAL A 29 -5.80 -12.87 -11.33
N ASP A 30 -4.87 -13.78 -11.63
CA ASP A 30 -5.11 -14.94 -12.48
C ASP A 30 -6.06 -15.95 -11.78
N PRO A 31 -7.17 -16.36 -12.43
CA PRO A 31 -7.94 -17.54 -12.07
C PRO A 31 -7.22 -18.83 -11.75
N ALA A 32 -6.11 -19.07 -12.42
CA ALA A 32 -5.40 -20.32 -12.40
C ALA A 32 -4.27 -20.32 -11.37
N ILE A 33 -4.08 -19.23 -10.61
CA ILE A 33 -3.08 -19.20 -9.54
C ILE A 33 -3.33 -20.33 -8.55
N GLU A 34 -2.25 -20.98 -8.14
CA GLU A 34 -2.30 -22.05 -7.15
C GLU A 34 -2.87 -21.51 -5.83
N PRO A 35 -3.94 -22.12 -5.26
CA PRO A 35 -4.61 -21.57 -4.08
C PRO A 35 -3.69 -21.38 -2.87
N ALA A 36 -2.74 -22.28 -2.62
CA ALA A 36 -1.84 -22.11 -1.48
C ALA A 36 -0.86 -20.94 -1.71
N LEU A 37 -0.36 -20.74 -2.92
CA LEU A 37 0.44 -19.57 -3.29
C LEU A 37 -0.32 -18.25 -3.06
N LEU A 38 -1.57 -18.14 -3.51
CA LEU A 38 -2.38 -16.93 -3.31
C LEU A 38 -2.62 -16.65 -1.82
N GLU A 39 -2.93 -17.68 -1.04
CA GLU A 39 -3.13 -17.54 0.41
C GLU A 39 -1.82 -17.15 1.13
N ARG A 40 -0.69 -17.74 0.75
CA ARG A 40 0.63 -17.35 1.26
C ARG A 40 1.01 -15.93 0.89
N PHE A 41 0.71 -15.50 -0.33
CA PHE A 41 0.91 -14.13 -0.75
C PHE A 41 0.21 -13.16 0.20
N PHE A 42 -1.07 -13.38 0.52
CA PHE A 42 -1.78 -12.47 1.43
C PHE A 42 -1.26 -12.53 2.87
N ILE A 43 -0.83 -13.70 3.36
CA ILE A 43 -0.15 -13.78 4.67
C ILE A 43 1.13 -12.94 4.65
N GLN A 44 1.92 -13.04 3.59
CA GLN A 44 3.15 -12.27 3.43
C GLN A 44 2.89 -10.78 3.29
N TYR A 45 1.93 -10.40 2.44
CA TYR A 45 1.53 -9.02 2.19
C TYR A 45 1.13 -8.31 3.49
N HIS A 46 0.30 -8.93 4.32
CA HIS A 46 -0.12 -8.31 5.58
C HIS A 46 1.02 -8.31 6.61
N SER A 47 1.85 -9.37 6.68
CA SER A 47 2.96 -9.41 7.64
C SER A 47 4.05 -8.39 7.35
N PHE A 48 4.49 -8.27 6.10
CA PHE A 48 5.39 -7.18 5.69
C PHE A 48 4.69 -5.82 5.70
N GLY A 49 3.39 -5.78 5.38
CA GLY A 49 2.56 -4.58 5.39
C GLY A 49 2.54 -3.86 6.73
N VAL A 50 2.69 -4.55 7.87
CA VAL A 50 2.82 -3.93 9.19
C VAL A 50 3.98 -2.92 9.22
N TYR A 51 5.15 -3.30 8.72
CA TYR A 51 6.30 -2.41 8.67
C TYR A 51 6.05 -1.22 7.72
N MET A 52 5.27 -1.40 6.65
CA MET A 52 4.95 -0.31 5.72
C MET A 52 3.95 0.69 6.32
N THR A 53 3.03 0.22 7.15
CA THR A 53 1.85 0.97 7.61
C THR A 53 1.99 1.57 9.00
N GLU A 54 2.80 0.97 9.89
CA GLU A 54 3.02 1.47 11.26
C GLU A 54 3.40 2.97 11.35
N PRO A 55 4.28 3.51 10.49
CA PRO A 55 4.67 4.92 10.57
C PRO A 55 3.76 5.90 9.82
N VAL A 56 2.75 5.42 9.06
CA VAL A 56 1.97 6.24 8.10
C VAL A 56 1.26 7.43 8.77
N GLU A 57 0.55 7.20 9.89
CA GLU A 57 -0.06 8.29 10.66
C GLU A 57 0.98 9.36 11.02
N GLY A 58 2.16 8.93 11.48
CA GLY A 58 3.24 9.82 11.88
C GLY A 58 3.83 10.61 10.71
N TRP A 59 3.91 10.02 9.53
CA TRP A 59 4.36 10.67 8.30
C TRP A 59 3.41 11.78 7.86
N ILE A 60 2.14 11.43 7.66
CA ILE A 60 1.11 12.35 7.19
C ILE A 60 0.96 13.51 8.20
N ARG A 61 0.96 13.21 9.50
CA ARG A 61 0.88 14.24 10.55
C ARG A 61 2.06 15.21 10.49
N ARG A 62 3.30 14.70 10.35
CA ARG A 62 4.50 15.55 10.27
C ARG A 62 4.53 16.39 8.98
N ALA A 63 4.13 15.81 7.85
CA ALA A 63 3.96 16.55 6.61
C ALA A 63 2.96 17.71 6.80
N GLY A 64 1.81 17.43 7.42
CA GLY A 64 0.80 18.43 7.74
C GLY A 64 1.34 19.56 8.64
N GLN A 65 2.05 19.22 9.72
CA GLN A 65 2.69 20.20 10.61
C GLN A 65 3.70 21.10 9.87
N ARG A 66 4.50 20.51 8.97
CA ARG A 66 5.44 21.29 8.16
C ARG A 66 4.75 22.19 7.14
N CYS A 67 3.67 21.73 6.52
CA CYS A 67 2.85 22.55 5.62
C CYS A 67 2.30 23.78 6.36
N LEU A 68 1.79 23.62 7.59
CA LEU A 68 1.37 24.74 8.43
C LEU A 68 2.51 25.72 8.70
N GLY A 69 3.71 25.20 9.03
CA GLY A 69 4.90 26.04 9.25
C GLY A 69 5.37 26.81 8.00
N GLN A 70 4.99 26.36 6.81
CA GLN A 70 5.27 27.02 5.53
C GLN A 70 4.12 27.93 5.04
N GLY A 71 3.05 28.09 5.82
CA GLY A 71 1.89 28.90 5.43
C GLY A 71 0.92 28.20 4.46
N LEU A 72 1.08 26.89 4.23
CA LEU A 72 0.18 26.07 3.43
C LEU A 72 -0.98 25.54 4.28
N ASP A 73 -1.75 26.46 4.87
CA ASP A 73 -2.70 26.17 5.95
C ASP A 73 -3.77 25.13 5.58
N SER A 74 -4.35 25.23 4.39
CA SER A 74 -5.41 24.32 3.94
C SER A 74 -4.88 22.89 3.76
N LEU A 75 -3.76 22.73 3.03
CA LEU A 75 -3.10 21.44 2.83
C LEU A 75 -2.63 20.84 4.16
N GLY A 76 -2.05 21.65 5.04
CA GLY A 76 -1.60 21.21 6.36
C GLY A 76 -2.75 20.68 7.23
N LYS A 77 -3.88 21.38 7.26
CA LYS A 77 -5.09 20.91 7.97
C LYS A 77 -5.68 19.65 7.34
N GLY A 78 -5.69 19.55 6.01
CA GLY A 78 -6.11 18.36 5.28
C GLY A 78 -5.30 17.13 5.67
N LEU A 79 -3.97 17.24 5.62
CA LEU A 79 -3.05 16.17 6.05
C LEU A 79 -3.26 15.78 7.53
N LEU A 80 -3.45 16.74 8.44
CA LEU A 80 -3.72 16.43 9.84
C LEU A 80 -5.07 15.73 10.08
N ALA A 81 -6.05 15.96 9.20
CA ALA A 81 -7.32 15.24 9.24
C ALA A 81 -7.14 13.81 8.71
N HIS A 82 -6.45 13.67 7.58
CA HIS A 82 -6.13 12.38 6.95
C HIS A 82 -5.30 11.50 7.88
N SER A 83 -4.30 12.03 8.57
CA SER A 83 -3.47 11.23 9.49
C SER A 83 -4.28 10.54 10.58
N LYS A 84 -5.40 11.13 11.02
CA LYS A 84 -6.29 10.53 12.02
C LYS A 84 -7.11 9.38 11.46
N GLN A 85 -7.39 9.39 10.16
CA GLN A 85 -8.08 8.28 9.49
C GLN A 85 -7.16 7.07 9.39
N GLU A 86 -5.87 7.28 9.16
CA GLU A 86 -4.85 6.21 9.07
C GLU A 86 -4.44 5.61 10.42
N ALA A 87 -4.95 6.16 11.54
CA ALA A 87 -4.56 5.74 12.87
C ALA A 87 -4.96 4.28 13.14
N GLY A 88 -3.97 3.44 13.45
CA GLY A 88 -4.20 2.04 13.79
C GLY A 88 -4.35 1.09 12.59
N HIS A 89 -4.18 1.55 11.35
CA HIS A 89 -4.24 0.67 10.16
C HIS A 89 -3.21 -0.48 10.20
N HIS A 90 -2.04 -0.27 10.80
CA HIS A 90 -1.07 -1.35 11.03
C HIS A 90 -1.57 -2.43 12.01
N LEU A 91 -2.47 -2.10 12.94
CA LEU A 91 -3.10 -3.09 13.82
C LEU A 91 -4.08 -3.97 13.04
N MET A 92 -4.77 -3.40 12.04
CA MET A 92 -5.60 -4.19 11.14
C MET A 92 -4.78 -5.19 10.35
N MET A 93 -3.62 -4.78 9.82
CA MET A 93 -2.67 -5.69 9.17
C MET A 93 -2.25 -6.84 10.10
N ILE A 94 -1.96 -6.56 11.37
CA ILE A 94 -1.61 -7.58 12.38
C ILE A 94 -2.78 -8.57 12.60
N ASP A 95 -4.01 -8.07 12.71
CA ASP A 95 -5.18 -8.91 12.91
C ASP A 95 -5.50 -9.77 11.68
N ASP A 96 -5.29 -9.23 10.48
CA ASP A 96 -5.39 -9.97 9.22
C ASP A 96 -4.35 -11.11 9.16
N VAL A 97 -3.09 -10.85 9.53
CA VAL A 97 -2.07 -11.90 9.64
C VAL A 97 -2.52 -13.02 10.57
N ARG A 98 -3.04 -12.68 11.76
CA ARG A 98 -3.51 -13.68 12.73
C ARG A 98 -4.62 -14.56 12.16
N ARG A 99 -5.60 -13.95 11.49
CA ARG A 99 -6.74 -14.66 10.86
C ARG A 99 -6.29 -15.55 9.72
N LEU A 100 -5.47 -15.03 8.82
CA LEU A 100 -4.97 -15.77 7.65
C LEU A 100 -4.05 -16.93 8.08
N VAL A 101 -3.16 -16.72 9.06
CA VAL A 101 -2.29 -17.79 9.59
C VAL A 101 -3.11 -18.87 10.30
N HIS A 102 -4.13 -18.51 11.09
CA HIS A 102 -5.03 -19.49 11.69
C HIS A 102 -5.75 -20.32 10.62
N ARG A 103 -6.28 -19.66 9.57
CA ARG A 103 -6.90 -20.33 8.42
C ARG A 103 -5.93 -21.28 7.71
N TRP A 104 -4.69 -20.85 7.48
CA TRP A 104 -3.65 -21.68 6.88
C TRP A 104 -3.37 -22.93 7.73
N ASN A 105 -3.08 -22.74 9.02
CA ASN A 105 -2.67 -23.80 9.93
C ASN A 105 -3.75 -24.88 10.16
N THR A 106 -5.02 -24.52 9.98
CA THR A 106 -6.13 -25.49 10.07
C THR A 106 -6.29 -26.34 8.81
N ARG A 107 -5.69 -25.95 7.68
CA ARG A 107 -5.91 -26.57 6.37
C ARG A 107 -4.65 -27.11 5.70
N ARG A 108 -3.48 -26.60 6.07
CA ARG A 108 -2.23 -26.81 5.34
C ARG A 108 -1.05 -27.01 6.25
N GLN A 109 -0.03 -27.65 5.69
CA GLN A 109 1.30 -27.81 6.25
C GLN A 109 2.34 -27.21 5.29
N PRO A 110 3.49 -26.75 5.80
CA PRO A 110 3.83 -26.64 7.23
C PRO A 110 3.03 -25.53 7.92
N THR A 111 2.81 -25.66 9.22
CA THR A 111 2.21 -24.60 10.03
C THR A 111 3.10 -23.37 10.10
N LEU A 112 2.47 -22.21 10.28
CA LEU A 112 3.08 -20.91 10.38
C LEU A 112 3.01 -20.34 11.80
N SER A 113 4.04 -19.57 12.14
CA SER A 113 4.08 -18.75 13.35
C SER A 113 3.83 -17.29 12.99
N VAL A 114 2.78 -16.70 13.60
CA VAL A 114 2.49 -15.26 13.49
C VAL A 114 3.68 -14.43 13.98
N GLU A 115 4.29 -14.82 15.10
CA GLU A 115 5.43 -14.11 15.68
C GLU A 115 6.61 -14.08 14.71
N ARG A 116 6.97 -15.23 14.11
CA ARG A 116 8.05 -15.28 13.12
C ARG A 116 7.77 -14.44 11.90
N LEU A 117 6.52 -14.42 11.41
CA LEU A 117 6.11 -13.62 10.26
C LEU A 117 6.18 -12.12 10.56
N LEU A 118 5.78 -11.69 11.76
CA LEU A 118 5.86 -10.28 12.16
C LEU A 118 7.28 -9.82 12.51
N ALA A 119 8.17 -10.75 12.89
CA ALA A 119 9.57 -10.47 13.23
C ALA A 119 10.53 -10.50 12.01
N GLN A 120 10.02 -10.67 10.79
CA GLN A 120 10.85 -10.71 9.59
C GLN A 120 11.59 -9.39 9.38
N HIS A 121 12.83 -9.47 8.88
CA HIS A 121 13.57 -8.28 8.46
C HIS A 121 12.89 -7.61 7.26
N PRO A 122 12.88 -6.26 7.21
CA PRO A 122 12.30 -5.57 6.07
C PRO A 122 13.10 -5.84 4.80
N THR A 123 12.41 -5.86 3.65
CA THR A 123 13.05 -5.94 2.34
C THR A 123 13.61 -4.57 1.91
N ASP A 124 14.34 -4.55 0.80
CA ASP A 124 14.85 -3.29 0.24
C ASP A 124 13.72 -2.38 -0.25
N ALA A 125 12.65 -2.93 -0.83
CA ALA A 125 11.49 -2.13 -1.23
C ALA A 125 10.82 -1.47 -0.01
N MET A 126 10.70 -2.22 1.10
CA MET A 126 10.12 -1.70 2.33
C MET A 126 10.96 -0.57 2.95
N ARG A 127 12.29 -0.72 2.96
CA ARG A 127 13.21 0.34 3.40
C ARG A 127 13.14 1.56 2.49
N ALA A 128 13.14 1.36 1.18
CA ALA A 128 13.03 2.44 0.19
C ALA A 128 11.72 3.21 0.36
N TYR A 129 10.61 2.53 0.65
CA TYR A 129 9.33 3.18 0.89
C TYR A 129 9.39 4.10 2.12
N ARG A 130 9.86 3.58 3.27
CA ARG A 130 10.03 4.42 4.46
C ARG A 130 10.96 5.61 4.18
N GLN A 131 12.05 5.38 3.45
CA GLN A 131 12.99 6.43 3.10
C GLN A 131 12.37 7.51 2.22
N LEU A 132 11.57 7.14 1.21
CA LEU A 132 10.87 8.09 0.33
C LEU A 132 9.99 9.06 1.13
N HIS A 133 9.21 8.52 2.07
CA HIS A 133 8.37 9.30 2.98
C HIS A 133 9.20 10.24 3.86
N GLU A 134 10.23 9.72 4.54
CA GLU A 134 11.09 10.54 5.40
C GLU A 134 11.80 11.66 4.63
N GLN A 135 12.30 11.36 3.43
CA GLN A 135 12.97 12.35 2.58
C GLN A 135 12.00 13.42 2.08
N THR A 136 10.78 13.04 1.71
CA THR A 136 9.73 13.97 1.27
C THR A 136 9.36 14.92 2.41
N ILE A 137 9.14 14.37 3.61
CA ILE A 137 8.82 15.17 4.79
C ILE A 137 9.99 16.07 5.18
N ALA A 138 11.23 15.59 5.08
CA ALA A 138 12.43 16.35 5.42
C ALA A 138 12.76 17.44 4.38
N GLY A 139 12.38 17.22 3.12
CA GLY A 139 12.76 18.02 1.96
C GLY A 139 12.09 19.39 1.86
N GLU A 140 12.22 19.98 0.67
CA GLU A 140 11.72 21.31 0.34
C GLU A 140 10.18 21.37 0.31
N PHE A 141 9.55 20.34 -0.26
CA PHE A 141 8.11 20.26 -0.49
C PHE A 141 7.46 19.17 0.39
N PRO A 142 7.26 19.39 1.71
CA PRO A 142 6.59 18.42 2.58
C PRO A 142 5.14 18.15 2.14
N ALA A 143 4.50 19.09 1.43
CA ALA A 143 3.17 18.90 0.85
C ALA A 143 3.14 17.86 -0.28
N ALA A 144 4.29 17.50 -0.87
CA ALA A 144 4.39 16.45 -1.88
C ALA A 144 4.03 15.06 -1.31
N GLN A 145 3.96 14.91 0.02
CA GLN A 145 3.37 13.75 0.68
C GLN A 145 1.98 13.41 0.13
N ILE A 146 1.19 14.43 -0.24
CA ILE A 146 -0.15 14.27 -0.82
C ILE A 146 -0.09 13.46 -2.12
N ALA A 147 0.95 13.64 -2.95
CA ALA A 147 1.10 12.88 -4.19
C ALA A 147 1.40 11.40 -3.92
N ILE A 148 2.18 11.10 -2.87
CA ILE A 148 2.44 9.71 -2.45
C ILE A 148 1.14 9.04 -2.00
N GLU A 149 0.41 9.65 -1.06
CA GLU A 149 -0.87 9.09 -0.57
C GLU A 149 -1.89 8.93 -1.70
N PHE A 150 -2.00 9.94 -2.57
CA PHE A 150 -2.93 9.92 -3.70
C PHE A 150 -2.69 8.73 -4.63
N GLU A 151 -1.44 8.41 -4.96
CA GLU A 151 -1.15 7.28 -5.84
C GLU A 151 -1.32 5.92 -5.16
N ILE A 152 -0.92 5.78 -3.89
CA ILE A 152 -1.03 4.51 -3.14
C ILE A 152 -2.49 4.15 -2.84
N GLU A 153 -3.32 5.13 -2.54
CA GLU A 153 -4.76 4.91 -2.41
C GLU A 153 -5.41 4.62 -3.76
N ASN A 154 -5.04 5.35 -4.82
CA ASN A 154 -5.55 5.09 -6.16
C ASN A 154 -5.20 3.68 -6.64
N LEU A 155 -4.01 3.18 -6.30
CA LEU A 155 -3.62 1.79 -6.52
C LEU A 155 -4.60 0.81 -5.88
N SER A 156 -4.95 1.04 -4.60
CA SER A 156 -5.87 0.20 -3.84
C SER A 156 -7.29 0.22 -4.43
N MET A 157 -7.77 1.40 -4.86
CA MET A 157 -9.08 1.53 -5.51
C MET A 157 -9.16 0.80 -6.86
N VAL A 158 -8.10 0.89 -7.67
CA VAL A 158 -8.09 0.28 -9.01
C VAL A 158 -7.89 -1.23 -8.92
N LEU A 159 -6.94 -1.71 -8.14
CA LEU A 159 -6.57 -3.13 -8.11
C LEU A 159 -7.32 -3.95 -7.07
N GLY A 160 -7.64 -3.35 -5.93
CA GLY A 160 -8.19 -4.09 -4.80
C GLY A 160 -9.52 -4.80 -5.10
N PRO A 161 -10.47 -4.25 -5.90
CA PRO A 161 -11.65 -5.01 -6.33
C PRO A 161 -11.31 -6.29 -7.10
N HIS A 162 -10.30 -6.25 -7.96
CA HIS A 162 -9.86 -7.42 -8.73
C HIS A 162 -9.21 -8.47 -7.83
N LEU A 163 -8.35 -8.04 -6.89
CA LEU A 163 -7.72 -8.92 -5.91
C LEU A 163 -8.76 -9.59 -5.00
N LEU A 164 -9.68 -8.82 -4.41
CA LEU A 164 -10.73 -9.36 -3.54
C LEU A 164 -11.67 -10.30 -4.30
N SER A 165 -12.02 -9.98 -5.54
CA SER A 165 -12.80 -10.86 -6.42
C SER A 165 -12.06 -12.18 -6.69
N ASN A 166 -10.75 -12.11 -6.97
CA ASN A 166 -9.96 -13.31 -7.21
C ASN A 166 -9.82 -14.18 -5.95
N VAL A 167 -9.60 -13.58 -4.78
CA VAL A 167 -9.58 -14.29 -3.49
C VAL A 167 -10.91 -15.00 -3.25
N ALA A 168 -12.03 -14.30 -3.42
CA ALA A 168 -13.34 -14.90 -3.22
C ALA A 168 -13.57 -16.12 -4.12
N ARG A 169 -13.04 -16.08 -5.34
CA ARG A 169 -13.18 -17.14 -6.34
C ARG A 169 -12.23 -18.31 -6.12
N VAL A 170 -10.97 -18.06 -5.79
CA VAL A 170 -9.91 -19.07 -5.68
C VAL A 170 -9.85 -19.67 -4.27
N LEU A 171 -10.01 -18.83 -3.23
CA LEU A 171 -9.87 -19.23 -1.83
C LEU A 171 -11.19 -19.33 -1.06
N GLY A 172 -12.31 -18.92 -1.67
CA GLY A 172 -13.60 -18.85 -1.01
C GLY A 172 -13.84 -17.53 -0.26
N ARG A 173 -15.11 -17.14 -0.16
CA ARG A 173 -15.55 -15.85 0.41
C ARG A 173 -15.17 -15.66 1.87
N GLU A 174 -15.08 -16.74 2.63
CA GLU A 174 -14.69 -16.70 4.04
C GLU A 174 -13.25 -16.21 4.24
N THR A 175 -12.39 -16.35 3.22
CA THR A 175 -11.02 -15.82 3.27
C THR A 175 -10.99 -14.28 3.34
N LEU A 176 -12.05 -13.62 2.85
CA LEU A 176 -12.18 -12.16 2.91
C LEU A 176 -12.31 -11.61 4.33
N GLU A 177 -12.57 -12.45 5.33
CA GLU A 177 -12.59 -12.05 6.75
C GLU A 177 -11.20 -11.73 7.30
N GLY A 178 -10.13 -12.24 6.68
CA GLY A 178 -8.74 -11.94 7.01
C GLY A 178 -8.09 -10.91 6.09
N LEU A 179 -8.90 -10.11 5.38
CA LEU A 179 -8.44 -9.04 4.48
C LEU A 179 -9.10 -7.70 4.84
N GLY A 180 -9.23 -7.43 6.15
CA GLY A 180 -9.86 -6.22 6.68
C GLY A 180 -9.22 -4.94 6.15
N PHE A 181 -7.88 -4.86 6.19
CA PHE A 181 -7.14 -3.70 5.70
C PHE A 181 -7.45 -3.42 4.23
N LEU A 182 -7.31 -4.43 3.35
CA LEU A 182 -7.56 -4.26 1.92
C LEU A 182 -9.03 -3.92 1.64
N LYS A 183 -9.97 -4.53 2.36
CA LYS A 183 -11.40 -4.22 2.22
C LYS A 183 -11.69 -2.77 2.56
N GLU A 184 -11.12 -2.24 3.64
CA GLU A 184 -11.30 -0.83 4.02
C GLU A 184 -10.80 0.11 2.92
N HIS A 185 -9.62 -0.15 2.37
CA HIS A 185 -9.01 0.68 1.32
C HIS A 185 -9.66 0.52 -0.06
N VAL A 186 -10.43 -0.54 -0.28
CA VAL A 186 -11.26 -0.73 -1.49
C VAL A 186 -12.65 -0.12 -1.32
N GLN A 187 -13.21 -0.20 -0.10
CA GLN A 187 -14.54 0.29 0.23
C GLN A 187 -14.55 1.77 0.58
N LEU A 188 -13.49 2.53 0.24
CA LEU A 188 -13.38 3.96 0.48
C LEU A 188 -14.69 4.66 0.08
N ASP A 189 -15.27 5.34 1.06
CA ASP A 189 -16.45 6.16 0.88
C ASP A 189 -16.17 7.22 -0.20
N VAL A 190 -17.18 7.55 -1.01
CA VAL A 190 -17.10 8.60 -2.05
C VAL A 190 -16.53 9.90 -1.46
N GLY A 191 -16.72 10.12 -0.16
CA GLY A 191 -16.13 11.22 0.61
C GLY A 191 -14.59 11.25 0.69
N THR A 192 -13.91 10.11 0.90
CA THR A 192 -12.44 10.06 1.08
C THR A 192 -11.73 10.24 -0.25
N THR A 193 -12.16 9.55 -1.32
CA THR A 193 -11.63 9.72 -2.69
C THR A 193 -11.81 11.17 -3.18
N ALA A 194 -12.95 11.78 -2.88
CA ALA A 194 -13.20 13.18 -3.21
C ALA A 194 -12.32 14.14 -2.40
N THR A 195 -11.88 13.75 -1.21
CA THR A 195 -10.99 14.57 -0.36
C THR A 195 -9.56 14.53 -0.88
N ASN A 196 -9.04 13.36 -1.26
CA ASN A 196 -7.66 13.25 -1.75
C ASN A 196 -7.49 13.85 -3.15
N THR A 197 -8.50 13.73 -4.01
CA THR A 197 -8.53 14.45 -5.29
C THR A 197 -8.57 15.98 -5.06
N ARG A 198 -9.34 16.46 -4.07
CA ARG A 198 -9.39 17.90 -3.74
C ARG A 198 -8.05 18.40 -3.20
N MET A 199 -7.39 17.64 -2.32
CA MET A 199 -6.05 17.99 -1.81
C MET A 199 -5.02 18.03 -2.93
N MET A 200 -5.08 17.07 -3.87
CA MET A 200 -4.19 17.05 -5.02
C MET A 200 -4.42 18.24 -5.96
N GLU A 201 -5.68 18.56 -6.28
CA GLU A 201 -6.03 19.76 -7.06
C GLU A 201 -5.57 21.06 -6.38
N GLU A 202 -5.67 21.14 -5.05
CA GLU A 202 -5.17 22.29 -4.30
C GLU A 202 -3.64 22.37 -4.30
N LEU A 203 -2.94 21.24 -4.15
CA LEU A 203 -1.49 21.17 -4.26
C LEU A 203 -1.00 21.72 -5.61
N ILE A 204 -1.57 21.22 -6.71
CA ILE A 204 -1.19 21.66 -8.07
C ILE A 204 -1.57 23.13 -8.31
N ARG A 205 -2.69 23.61 -7.73
CA ARG A 205 -3.09 25.01 -7.86
C ARG A 205 -2.13 25.96 -7.14
N LEU A 206 -1.61 25.56 -5.99
CA LEU A 206 -0.71 26.38 -5.17
C LEU A 206 0.73 26.37 -5.69
N MET A 207 1.16 25.27 -6.31
CA MET A 207 2.53 25.07 -6.82
C MET A 207 2.52 24.41 -8.20
N PRO A 208 1.94 25.05 -9.23
CA PRO A 208 1.77 24.46 -10.56
C PRO A 208 3.11 24.14 -11.25
N GLU A 209 4.14 24.93 -11.00
CA GLU A 209 5.50 24.74 -11.52
C GLU A 209 6.17 23.46 -11.00
N ASN A 210 5.72 22.94 -9.86
CA ASN A 210 6.24 21.72 -9.25
C ASN A 210 5.40 20.47 -9.58
N ALA A 211 4.33 20.59 -10.38
CA ALA A 211 3.41 19.50 -10.67
C ALA A 211 4.12 18.24 -11.20
N ARG A 212 5.13 18.43 -12.06
CA ARG A 212 5.97 17.34 -12.55
C ARG A 212 6.75 16.64 -11.44
N THR A 213 7.38 17.40 -10.55
CA THR A 213 8.13 16.85 -9.40
C THR A 213 7.22 16.01 -8.50
N PHE A 214 6.01 16.48 -8.23
CA PHE A 214 5.04 15.73 -7.44
C PHE A 214 4.62 14.43 -8.15
N ALA A 215 4.44 14.48 -9.47
CA ALA A 215 4.08 13.29 -10.25
C ALA A 215 5.19 12.26 -10.33
N GLU A 216 6.44 12.70 -10.45
CA GLU A 216 7.61 11.82 -10.42
C GLU A 216 7.75 11.14 -9.03
N LEU A 217 7.44 11.87 -7.95
CA LEU A 217 7.40 11.32 -6.59
C LEU A 217 6.30 10.26 -6.42
N GLY A 218 5.08 10.56 -6.90
CA GLY A 218 3.98 9.59 -6.92
C GLY A 218 4.31 8.35 -7.76
N ALA A 219 4.95 8.53 -8.92
CA ALA A 219 5.42 7.43 -9.76
C ALA A 219 6.47 6.57 -9.06
N GLU A 220 7.42 7.17 -8.34
CA GLU A 220 8.42 6.45 -7.56
C GLU A 220 7.76 5.62 -6.43
N ALA A 221 6.76 6.18 -5.75
CA ALA A 221 5.99 5.45 -4.74
C ALA A 221 5.32 4.19 -5.33
N LEU A 222 4.68 4.32 -6.51
CA LEU A 222 4.08 3.19 -7.21
C LEU A 222 5.10 2.12 -7.59
N ASP A 223 6.27 2.52 -8.08
CA ASP A 223 7.35 1.59 -8.45
C ASP A 223 7.94 0.85 -7.24
N ILE A 224 8.11 1.54 -6.12
CA ILE A 224 8.50 0.91 -4.85
C ILE A 224 7.42 -0.07 -4.39
N TYR A 225 6.15 0.32 -4.45
CA TYR A 225 5.05 -0.53 -4.00
C TYR A 225 4.92 -1.79 -4.86
N LEU A 226 5.13 -1.67 -6.17
CA LEU A 226 5.14 -2.81 -7.08
C LEU A 226 6.28 -3.79 -6.76
N ARG A 227 7.47 -3.29 -6.44
CA ARG A 227 8.57 -4.14 -5.93
C ARG A 227 8.22 -4.80 -4.61
N PHE A 228 7.55 -4.10 -3.69
CA PHE A 228 7.06 -4.67 -2.45
C PHE A 228 6.06 -5.82 -2.67
N ILE A 229 5.13 -5.67 -3.62
CA ILE A 229 4.21 -6.76 -4.01
C ILE A 229 5.01 -7.94 -4.59
N GLY A 230 6.02 -7.65 -5.43
CA GLY A 230 6.98 -8.64 -5.95
C GLY A 230 7.70 -9.41 -4.84
N ASP A 231 8.25 -8.71 -3.85
CA ASP A 231 8.92 -9.30 -2.69
C ASP A 231 7.98 -10.21 -1.90
N CYS A 232 6.71 -9.80 -1.73
CA CYS A 232 5.70 -10.61 -1.07
C CYS A 232 5.41 -11.90 -1.84
N ALA A 233 5.26 -11.82 -3.17
CA ALA A 233 5.02 -12.96 -4.03
C ALA A 233 6.21 -13.93 -4.06
N HIS A 234 7.44 -13.41 -4.19
CA HIS A 234 8.65 -14.23 -4.15
C HIS A 234 8.84 -14.92 -2.80
N SER A 235 8.59 -14.22 -1.68
CA SER A 235 8.69 -14.84 -0.35
C SER A 235 7.60 -15.90 -0.15
N ALA A 236 6.38 -15.65 -0.62
CA ALA A 236 5.31 -16.62 -0.59
C ALA A 236 5.69 -17.88 -1.39
N GLU A 237 6.18 -17.73 -2.62
CA GLU A 237 6.63 -18.83 -3.46
C GLU A 237 7.79 -19.60 -2.81
N ALA A 238 8.85 -18.92 -2.37
CA ALA A 238 10.00 -19.56 -1.73
C ALA A 238 9.59 -20.39 -0.50
N SER A 239 8.60 -19.93 0.27
CA SER A 239 8.09 -20.64 1.45
C SER A 239 7.34 -21.95 1.12
N MET A 240 6.88 -22.12 -0.12
CA MET A 240 6.20 -23.34 -0.58
C MET A 240 7.17 -24.49 -0.82
N TRP A 241 8.45 -24.19 -1.08
CA TRP A 241 9.47 -25.17 -1.46
C TRP A 241 10.54 -25.38 -0.39
N ALA A 242 10.50 -24.61 0.71
CA ALA A 242 11.42 -24.77 1.81
C ALA A 242 11.15 -26.11 2.56
N PRO A 243 12.15 -26.98 2.74
CA PRO A 243 11.99 -28.19 3.53
C PRO A 243 11.65 -27.84 4.99
N ALA A 244 10.76 -28.64 5.59
CA ALA A 244 10.20 -28.41 6.93
C ALA A 244 11.25 -28.17 8.04
N GLU A 245 12.47 -28.65 7.86
CA GLU A 245 13.59 -28.50 8.80
C GLU A 245 14.12 -27.05 8.91
N ALA A 246 13.98 -26.22 7.87
CA ALA A 246 14.42 -24.80 7.91
C ALA A 246 13.47 -23.89 8.71
N MET A 247 12.28 -24.39 9.05
CA MET A 247 11.25 -23.66 9.79
C MET A 247 11.04 -24.18 11.23
N GLY A 248 11.81 -25.19 11.65
CA GLY A 248 11.71 -25.86 12.94
C GLY A 248 13.04 -25.95 13.67
N ALA A 249 13.61 -24.80 14.05
CA ALA A 249 14.59 -24.64 15.12
C ALA A 249 14.40 -23.25 15.73
#